data_AF-A0A0N0D590-F1
#
_entry.id   AF-A0A0N0D590-F1
#
_cell.length_a   1.000
_cell.length_b   1.000
_cell.length_c   1.000
_cell.angle_alpha   90.00
_cell.angle_beta   90.00
_cell.angle_gamma   90.00
#
_symmetry.space_group_name_H-M   'P 1'
#
loop_
_entity.id
_entity.type
_entity.pdbx_description
1 polymer ?
#
loop_
_entity_poly.entity_id
_entity_poly.type
_entity_poly.pdbx_seq_one_letter_code
_entity_poly.pdbx_strand_id
1 'polypeptide(L)' 'FGNVDLKSLIDNNVYNDISLSEELNRLVQHNYLAFNPTTSMYQLQGNSMFYGLRKFVESIPKDFLKEEIL' A
#
# COMPACT_ATOMS: atom_id res chain seq x y z
N PHE A 1 -16.07 -4.29 3.20
CA PHE A 1 -15.07 -4.95 4.07
C PHE A 1 -15.50 -4.75 5.50
N GLY A 2 -15.77 -5.84 6.22
CA GLY A 2 -16.27 -5.78 7.60
C GLY A 2 -15.34 -4.95 8.48
N ASN A 3 -15.93 -4.25 9.45
CA ASN A 3 -15.23 -3.36 10.35
C ASN A 3 -14.12 -4.15 11.07
N VAL A 4 -12.87 -4.01 10.62
CA VAL A 4 -11.74 -4.72 11.22
C VAL A 4 -11.52 -4.09 12.58
N ASP A 5 -11.81 -4.82 13.65
CA ASP A 5 -11.58 -4.37 15.01
C ASP A 5 -10.10 -4.48 15.35
N LEU A 6 -9.32 -3.48 14.92
CA LEU A 6 -7.88 -3.38 15.21
C LEU A 6 -7.61 -3.26 16.71
N LYS A 7 -8.55 -2.73 17.49
CA LYS A 7 -8.39 -2.58 18.94
C LYS A 7 -8.36 -3.95 19.62
N SER A 8 -9.18 -4.89 19.16
CA SER A 8 -9.16 -6.26 19.66
C SER A 8 -7.80 -6.96 19.49
N LEU A 9 -7.01 -6.58 18.48
CA LEU A 9 -5.68 -7.18 18.26
C LEU A 9 -4.68 -6.75 19.35
N ILE A 10 -4.83 -5.54 19.88
CA ILE A 10 -4.03 -5.03 21.00
C ILE A 10 -4.58 -5.58 22.33
N ASP A 11 -5.89 -5.49 22.54
CA ASP A 11 -6.53 -5.93 23.79
C ASP A 11 -6.29 -7.43 24.06
N ASN A 12 -6.18 -8.24 23.01
CA ASN A 12 -5.89 -9.68 23.11
C ASN A 12 -4.39 -10.02 23.08
N ASN A 13 -3.48 -9.04 23.16
CA ASN A 13 -2.01 -9.20 23.07
C ASN A 13 -1.51 -9.96 21.82
N VAL A 14 -2.26 -9.91 20.71
CA VAL A 14 -1.82 -10.48 19.42
C VAL A 14 -0.68 -9.63 18.86
N TYR A 15 -0.83 -8.32 18.99
CA TYR A 15 0.21 -7.33 18.69
C TYR A 15 0.34 -6.36 19.87
N ASN A 16 1.50 -5.70 19.98
CA ASN A 16 1.60 -4.46 20.74
C ASN A 16 1.47 -3.27 19.78
N ASP A 17 1.38 -2.04 20.30
CA ASP A 17 1.19 -0.85 19.47
C ASP A 17 2.26 -0.70 18.37
N ILE A 18 3.51 -1.04 18.68
CA ILE A 18 4.64 -0.93 17.76
C ILE A 18 4.52 -1.97 16.66
N SER A 19 4.32 -3.24 17.01
CA SER A 19 4.27 -4.34 16.03
C SER A 19 3.03 -4.27 15.15
N LEU A 20 1.89 -3.79 15.67
CA LEU A 20 0.69 -3.57 14.86
C LEU A 20 0.93 -2.46 13.82
N SER A 21 1.57 -1.37 14.23
CA SER A 21 1.92 -0.26 13.32
C SER A 21 2.86 -0.71 12.20
N GLU A 22 3.89 -1.49 12.53
CA GLU A 22 4.81 -2.05 11.53
C GLU A 22 4.11 -2.98 10.54
N GLU A 23 3.22 -3.84 11.01
CA GLU A 23 2.49 -4.77 10.15
C GLU A 23 1.52 -4.04 9.20
N LEU A 24 0.77 -3.05 9.70
CA LEU A 24 -0.10 -2.24 8.86
C LEU A 24 0.69 -1.48 7.78
N ASN A 25 1.87 -0.96 8.11
CA ASN A 25 2.75 -0.33 7.13
C ASN A 25 3.23 -1.33 6.07
N ARG A 26 3.60 -2.57 6.46
CA ARG A 26 3.97 -3.61 5.50
C ARG A 26 2.81 -3.96 4.56
N LEU A 27 1.59 -4.06 5.07
CA LEU A 27 0.41 -4.36 4.26
C LEU A 27 0.10 -3.24 3.25
N VAL A 28 0.34 -1.97 3.60
CA VAL A 28 0.26 -0.85 2.66
C VAL A 28 1.35 -0.94 1.59
N GLN A 29 2.61 -1.22 1.98
CA GLN A 29 3.72 -1.35 1.04
C GLN A 29 3.50 -2.48 0.01
N HIS A 30 2.84 -3.56 0.41
CA HIS A 30 2.52 -4.69 -0.46
C HIS A 30 1.18 -4.54 -1.20
N ASN A 31 0.53 -3.37 -1.10
CA ASN A 31 -0.77 -3.07 -1.72
C ASN A 31 -1.94 -3.96 -1.26
N TYR A 32 -1.83 -4.63 -0.10
CA TYR A 32 -2.95 -5.35 0.52
C TYR A 32 -3.94 -4.39 1.21
N LEU A 33 -3.44 -3.27 1.74
CA LEU A 33 -4.26 -2.19 2.30
C LEU A 33 -4.08 -0.91 1.46
N ALA A 34 -5.20 -0.37 0.99
CA ALA A 34 -5.21 0.96 0.42
C ALA A 34 -5.12 2.00 1.54
N PHE A 35 -4.04 2.77 1.60
CA PHE A 35 -3.99 3.97 2.42
C PHE A 35 -4.95 4.99 1.80
N ASN A 36 -6.03 5.34 2.51
CA ASN A 36 -6.94 6.41 2.10
C ASN A 36 -6.60 7.69 2.86
N PRO A 37 -5.75 8.57 2.31
CA PRO A 37 -5.45 9.82 2.96
C PRO A 37 -6.67 10.73 2.99
N THR A 38 -7.10 11.08 4.21
CA THR A 38 -8.18 12.03 4.45
C THR A 38 -7.76 13.49 4.24
N THR A 39 -6.47 13.78 4.03
CA THR A 39 -6.01 15.14 3.71
C THR A 39 -5.73 15.30 2.22
N SER A 40 -6.14 16.44 1.67
CA SER A 40 -6.06 16.77 0.25
C SER A 40 -4.62 16.73 -0.28
N MET A 41 -3.62 17.02 0.56
CA MET A 41 -2.20 16.98 0.21
C MET A 41 -1.70 15.57 -0.07
N TYR A 42 -2.10 14.58 0.74
CA TYR A 42 -1.70 13.20 0.52
C TYR A 42 -2.47 12.57 -0.65
N GLN A 43 -3.71 12.99 -0.91
CA GLN A 43 -4.41 12.61 -2.15
C GLN A 43 -3.68 13.11 -3.40
N LEU A 44 -3.18 14.35 -3.38
CA LEU A 44 -2.37 14.91 -4.46
C LEU A 44 -1.03 14.18 -4.62
N GLN A 45 -0.38 13.77 -3.52
CA GLN A 45 0.84 12.95 -3.57
C GLN A 45 0.55 11.55 -4.13
N GLY A 46 -0.52 10.89 -3.70
CA GLY A 46 -0.94 9.59 -4.22
C GLY A 46 -1.26 9.63 -5.71
N ASN A 47 -1.99 10.66 -6.16
CA ASN A 47 -2.27 10.87 -7.58
C ASN A 47 -1.00 11.10 -8.39
N SER A 48 -0.09 11.95 -7.89
CA SER A 48 1.21 12.20 -8.54
C SER A 48 2.04 10.91 -8.66
N MET A 49 2.08 10.10 -7.60
CA MET A 49 2.79 8.83 -7.58
C MET A 49 2.17 7.82 -8.57
N PHE A 50 0.84 7.71 -8.59
CA PHE A 50 0.11 6.84 -9.52
C PHE A 50 0.41 7.21 -10.99
N TYR A 51 0.31 8.50 -11.35
CA TYR A 51 0.58 8.93 -12.72
C TYR A 51 2.06 8.79 -13.10
N GLY A 52 2.97 9.05 -12.16
CA GLY A 52 4.41 8.85 -12.35
C GLY A 52 4.74 7.39 -12.62
N LEU A 53 4.22 6.47 -11.80
CA LEU A 53 4.44 5.03 -11.97
C LEU A 53 3.82 4.52 -13.28
N ARG A 54 2.61 4.97 -13.62
CA ARG A 54 1.97 4.61 -14.90
C ARG A 54 2.82 5.06 -16.08
N LYS A 55 3.30 6.31 -16.07
CA LYS A 55 4.16 6.85 -17.14
C LYS A 55 5.49 6.11 -17.24
N PHE A 56 6.08 5.74 -16.10
CA PHE A 56 7.29 4.92 -16.06
C PHE A 56 7.04 3.56 -16.72
N VAL A 57 6.00 2.82 -16.31
CA VAL A 57 5.66 1.52 -16.91
C VAL A 57 5.37 1.65 -18.41
N GLU A 58 4.63 2.68 -18.82
CA GLU A 58 4.36 2.98 -20.24
C GLU A 58 5.64 3.30 -21.05
N SER A 59 6.68 3.80 -20.38
CA SER A 59 7.97 4.14 -21.01
C SER A 59 8.90 2.93 -21.17
N ILE A 60 8.64 1.83 -20.45
CA ILE A 60 9.43 0.61 -20.57
C ILE A 60 9.14 -0.02 -21.95
N PRO A 61 10.16 -0.32 -22.76
CA PRO A 61 9.98 -1.02 -24.04
C PRO A 61 9.25 -2.35 -23.82
N LYS A 62 8.25 -2.64 -24.66
CA LYS A 62 7.43 -3.87 -24.52
C LYS A 62 8.23 -5.16 -24.52
N ASP A 63 9.42 -5.16 -25.11
CA ASP A 63 10.31 -6.31 -25.16
C ASP A 63 11.05 -6.55 -23.84
N PHE A 64 11.16 -5.53 -22.98
CA PHE A 64 11.71 -5.64 -21.63
C PHE A 64 10.75 -6.29 -20.62
N LEU A 65 9.44 -6.27 -20.90
CA LEU A 65 8.39 -6.86 -20.06
C LEU A 65 8.09 -8.33 -20.41
N LYS A 66 8.79 -8.91 -21.39
CA LYS A 66 8.57 -10.29 -21.87
C LYS A 66 9.51 -11.33 -21.26
N GLU A 67 10.52 -10.95 -20.47
CA GLU A 67 11.51 -11.92 -19.96
C GLU A 67 11.19 -12.52 -18.58
N GLU A 68 10.10 -12.13 -17.89
CA GLU A 68 9.72 -12.71 -16.58
C GLU A 68 8.45 -13.58 -16.62
N ILE A 69 8.27 -14.39 -17.66
CA ILE A 69 7.41 -15.59 -17.57
C ILE A 69 8.15 -16.77 -18.21
N LEU A 70 9.03 -17.40 -17.43
CA LEU A 70 9.37 -18.82 -17.54
C LEU A 70 9.83 -19.37 -16.19
#